data_AF-A0AAW6Z380-F1
#
_entry.id   AF-A0AAW6Z380-F1
#
_cell.length_a   1.000
_cell.length_b   1.000
_cell.length_c   1.000
_cell.angle_alpha   90.00
_cell.angle_beta   90.00
_cell.angle_gamma   90.00
#
_symmetry.space_group_name_H-M   'P 1'
#
loop_
_entity.id
_entity.type
_entity.pdbx_description
1 polymer ?
#
loop_
_entity_poly.entity_id
_entity_poly.type
_entity_poly.pdbx_seq_one_letter_code
_entity_poly.pdbx_strand_id
1 'polypeptide(L)'
;MKNIHSYKKEINFILISFLLVVYFSTIIVKYPMLGIEVEKIDGNYQIVDLDDDKWAAKQGIKRGDIIKNLDREPPEFNSSVNMFSRVEKVQTIHVQQGETERKYNVMYEKGDKQFTYHLFMPLLYYLIFISSCLFIIIYNGRKNNDWSNYLLQFLTLFSLTYISSIAYGRMDVLGMIVMSSSFNYSLVLFLLFLNAYFNNRNKRIINAKTLNFLQKTVIILLISTNALRFFYNRLGSLINGITFLILLFTIMFLLVRFIFRNKQNVKLEFIKAIIISFLISLIPFIFFFVIPSLFLGKELIEFEISIIFFLFIPTYFFIY
;
A
#
# COMPACT_ATOMS: atom_id res chain seq x y z
N MET A 1 26.47 -20.70 6.02
CA MET A 1 26.02 -21.00 4.64
C MET A 1 24.91 -22.06 4.52
N LYS A 2 24.87 -23.15 5.32
CA LYS A 2 23.78 -24.16 5.25
C LYS A 2 22.35 -23.64 5.48
N ASN A 3 22.17 -22.55 6.25
CA ASN A 3 20.84 -22.00 6.59
C ASN A 3 20.13 -21.29 5.43
N ILE A 4 20.89 -20.68 4.51
CA ILE A 4 20.37 -19.91 3.37
C ILE A 4 19.66 -20.80 2.35
N HIS A 5 20.15 -22.03 2.15
CA HIS A 5 19.60 -22.94 1.15
C HIS A 5 18.15 -23.34 1.43
N SER A 6 17.76 -23.43 2.71
CA SER A 6 16.39 -23.78 3.11
C SER A 6 15.37 -22.68 2.88
N TYR A 7 15.81 -21.42 2.72
CA TYR A 7 14.96 -20.23 2.54
C TYR A 7 15.11 -19.63 1.13
N LYS A 8 15.55 -20.42 0.15
CA LYS A 8 15.84 -19.93 -1.21
C LYS A 8 14.64 -19.24 -1.85
N LYS A 9 13.42 -19.75 -1.65
CA LYS A 9 12.20 -19.16 -2.22
C LYS A 9 11.88 -17.82 -1.59
N GLU A 10 12.00 -17.73 -0.27
CA GLU A 10 11.74 -16.53 0.52
C GLU A 10 12.77 -15.44 0.23
N ILE A 11 14.04 -15.81 0.08
CA ILE A 11 15.11 -14.89 -0.32
C ILE A 11 14.87 -14.36 -1.74
N ASN A 12 14.49 -15.22 -2.69
CA ASN A 12 14.12 -14.79 -4.04
C ASN A 12 12.92 -13.82 -3.99
N PHE A 13 11.95 -14.06 -3.13
CA PHE A 13 10.79 -13.18 -2.95
C PHE A 13 11.19 -11.81 -2.39
N ILE A 14 12.09 -11.77 -1.40
CA ILE A 14 12.68 -10.53 -0.87
C ILE A 14 13.47 -9.80 -1.96
N LEU A 15 14.22 -10.52 -2.80
CA LEU A 15 14.97 -9.90 -3.89
C LEU A 15 14.05 -9.26 -4.93
N ILE A 16 12.95 -9.93 -5.30
CA ILE A 16 11.93 -9.36 -6.19
C ILE A 16 11.30 -8.12 -5.55
N SER A 17 10.99 -8.18 -4.25
CA SER A 17 10.46 -7.01 -3.54
C SER A 17 11.44 -5.84 -3.57
N PHE A 18 12.74 -6.10 -3.39
CA PHE A 18 13.78 -5.08 -3.46
C PHE A 18 13.86 -4.42 -4.84
N LEU A 19 13.78 -5.20 -5.92
CA LEU A 19 13.75 -4.65 -7.29
C LEU A 19 12.53 -3.74 -7.52
N LEU A 20 11.37 -4.10 -6.96
CA LEU A 20 10.18 -3.26 -7.01
C LEU A 20 10.36 -1.96 -6.21
N VAL A 21 10.97 -2.02 -5.02
CA VAL A 21 11.28 -0.82 -4.22
C VAL A 21 12.21 0.11 -4.98
N VAL A 22 13.25 -0.41 -5.64
CA VAL A 22 14.15 0.40 -6.48
C VAL A 22 13.37 1.04 -7.62
N TYR A 23 12.53 0.28 -8.32
CA TYR A 23 11.66 0.82 -9.38
C TYR A 23 10.78 1.96 -8.87
N PHE A 24 10.02 1.75 -7.78
CA PHE A 24 9.14 2.80 -7.24
C PHE A 24 9.93 4.01 -6.75
N SER A 25 11.10 3.81 -6.15
CA SER A 25 11.98 4.91 -5.74
C SER A 25 12.41 5.76 -6.93
N THR A 26 12.74 5.16 -8.08
CA THR A 26 13.10 5.92 -9.29
C THR A 26 11.95 6.76 -9.82
N ILE A 27 10.70 6.25 -9.78
CA ILE A 27 9.51 7.01 -10.13
C ILE A 27 9.34 8.19 -9.18
N ILE A 28 9.47 7.97 -7.87
CA ILE A 28 9.30 8.99 -6.84
C ILE A 28 10.35 10.09 -6.99
N VAL A 29 11.62 9.73 -7.18
CA VAL A 29 12.72 10.70 -7.37
C VAL A 29 12.54 11.51 -8.65
N LYS A 30 12.06 10.89 -9.73
CA LYS A 30 11.94 11.54 -11.03
C LYS A 30 10.74 12.50 -11.12
N TYR A 31 9.65 12.20 -10.43
CA TYR A 31 8.39 12.92 -10.57
C TYR A 31 7.88 13.39 -9.21
N PRO A 32 7.87 14.71 -8.92
CA PRO A 32 7.05 15.27 -7.86
C PRO A 32 5.57 14.92 -8.04
N MET A 33 4.86 14.72 -6.94
CA MET A 33 3.40 14.55 -7.01
C MET A 33 2.76 15.92 -7.24
N LEU A 34 1.94 16.01 -8.29
CA LEU A 34 1.35 17.26 -8.77
C LEU A 34 0.04 17.57 -8.07
N GLY A 35 -0.80 16.56 -7.86
CA GLY A 35 -2.10 16.68 -7.20
C GLY A 35 -3.19 17.31 -8.07
N ILE A 36 -3.12 17.18 -9.40
CA ILE A 36 -4.07 17.81 -10.32
C ILE A 36 -5.09 16.80 -10.83
N GLU A 37 -6.38 17.13 -10.73
CA GLU A 37 -7.50 16.41 -11.37
C GLU A 37 -8.11 17.24 -12.50
N VAL A 38 -8.39 16.59 -13.62
CA VAL A 38 -8.87 17.25 -14.84
C VAL A 38 -10.11 16.57 -15.41
N GLU A 39 -10.96 17.37 -16.03
CA GLU A 39 -12.06 16.88 -16.86
C GLU A 39 -12.02 17.53 -18.24
N LYS A 40 -12.55 16.83 -19.24
CA LYS A 40 -12.68 17.35 -20.60
C LYS A 40 -13.99 18.14 -20.71
N ILE A 41 -13.88 19.47 -20.70
CA ILE A 41 -15.00 20.42 -20.78
C ILE A 41 -14.81 21.23 -22.06
N ASP A 42 -15.82 21.23 -22.94
CA ASP A 42 -15.80 21.94 -24.23
C ASP A 42 -14.55 21.62 -25.08
N GLY A 43 -14.12 20.36 -25.05
CA GLY A 43 -12.94 19.88 -25.79
C GLY A 43 -11.59 20.21 -25.14
N ASN A 44 -11.56 20.96 -24.05
CA ASN A 44 -10.35 21.32 -23.31
C ASN A 44 -10.24 20.56 -22.00
N TYR A 45 -9.01 20.26 -21.55
CA TYR A 45 -8.78 19.67 -20.23
C TYR A 45 -8.68 20.76 -19.19
N GLN A 46 -9.73 20.91 -18.38
CA GLN A 46 -9.82 21.90 -17.33
C GLN A 46 -9.53 21.28 -15.97
N ILE A 47 -8.80 21.99 -15.12
CA ILE A 47 -8.52 21.55 -13.74
C ILE A 47 -9.80 21.69 -12.91
N VAL A 48 -10.35 20.57 -12.47
CA VAL A 48 -11.59 20.53 -11.67
C VAL A 48 -11.29 20.44 -10.18
N ASP A 49 -10.18 19.79 -9.81
CA ASP A 49 -9.73 19.70 -8.43
C ASP A 49 -8.20 19.74 -8.34
N LEU A 50 -7.72 20.16 -7.18
CA LEU A 50 -6.31 20.32 -6.89
C LEU A 50 -6.05 20.07 -5.41
N ASP A 51 -4.99 19.32 -5.11
CA ASP A 51 -4.51 19.08 -3.75
C ASP A 51 -3.60 20.24 -3.30
N ASP A 52 -4.10 21.04 -2.35
CA ASP A 52 -3.48 22.29 -1.89
C ASP A 52 -2.06 22.10 -1.32
N ASP A 53 -1.73 20.89 -0.85
CA ASP A 53 -0.42 20.59 -0.26
C ASP A 53 0.61 20.09 -1.28
N LYS A 54 0.20 19.86 -2.53
CA LYS A 54 1.04 19.30 -3.60
C LYS A 54 1.66 20.38 -4.49
N TRP A 55 2.47 19.93 -5.46
CA TRP A 55 3.34 20.80 -6.23
C TRP A 55 2.58 21.86 -7.03
N ALA A 56 1.44 21.52 -7.64
CA ALA A 56 0.73 22.42 -8.54
C ALA A 56 0.16 23.66 -7.82
N ALA A 57 -0.43 23.48 -6.63
CA ALA A 57 -0.93 24.57 -5.79
C ALA A 57 0.20 25.55 -5.44
N LYS A 58 1.37 25.03 -5.08
CA LYS A 58 2.55 25.83 -4.71
C LYS A 58 3.06 26.68 -5.88
N GLN A 59 2.87 26.24 -7.12
CA GLN A 59 3.19 27.03 -8.31
C GLN A 59 2.11 28.06 -8.70
N GLY A 60 1.01 28.14 -7.95
CA GLY A 60 -0.10 29.05 -8.23
C GLY A 60 -1.01 28.59 -9.37
N ILE A 61 -0.98 27.29 -9.72
CA ILE A 61 -1.98 26.66 -10.59
C ILE A 61 -3.28 26.51 -9.79
N LYS A 62 -4.42 26.78 -10.42
CA LYS A 62 -5.73 26.82 -9.76
C LYS A 62 -6.78 26.01 -10.49
N ARG A 63 -7.85 25.68 -9.76
CA ARG A 63 -9.09 25.16 -10.37
C ARG A 63 -9.60 26.16 -11.41
N GLY A 64 -10.07 25.64 -12.53
CA GLY A 64 -10.54 26.41 -13.67
C GLY A 64 -9.48 26.66 -14.75
N ASP A 65 -8.19 26.50 -14.44
CA ASP A 65 -7.11 26.62 -15.42
C ASP A 65 -7.20 25.51 -16.48
N ILE A 66 -6.75 25.78 -17.70
CA ILE A 66 -6.81 24.85 -18.83
C ILE A 66 -5.42 24.30 -19.13
N ILE A 67 -5.29 22.98 -19.25
CA ILE A 67 -4.04 22.33 -19.63
C ILE A 67 -3.97 22.19 -21.15
N LYS A 68 -2.97 22.83 -21.74
CA LYS A 68 -2.72 22.78 -23.20
C LYS A 68 -1.84 21.62 -23.60
N ASN A 69 -0.74 21.40 -22.85
CA ASN A 69 0.24 20.37 -23.18
C ASN A 69 0.90 19.79 -21.93
N LEU A 70 1.26 18.52 -22.03
CA LEU A 70 2.04 17.75 -21.08
C LEU A 70 3.24 17.13 -21.82
N ASP A 71 4.47 17.45 -21.42
CA ASP A 71 5.68 16.90 -22.06
C ASP A 71 5.74 17.05 -23.59
N ARG A 72 5.21 18.17 -24.11
CA ARG A 72 5.08 18.53 -25.54
C ARG A 72 3.95 17.82 -26.30
N GLU A 73 3.17 16.97 -25.64
CA GLU A 73 2.03 16.28 -26.23
C GLU A 73 0.71 16.86 -25.69
N PRO A 74 -0.41 16.74 -26.45
CA PRO A 74 -1.74 17.02 -25.91
C PRO A 74 -2.08 16.12 -24.71
N PRO A 75 -2.92 16.59 -23.75
CA PRO A 75 -3.23 15.81 -22.54
C PRO A 75 -3.85 14.44 -22.80
N GLU A 76 -4.55 14.26 -23.93
CA GLU A 76 -5.20 13.01 -24.33
C GLU A 76 -4.25 11.82 -24.47
N PHE A 77 -3.00 12.09 -24.83
CA PHE A 77 -1.96 11.06 -25.02
C PHE A 77 -1.26 10.68 -23.72
N ASN A 78 -1.45 11.46 -22.66
CA ASN A 78 -0.89 11.14 -21.35
C ASN A 78 -1.70 10.03 -20.67
N SER A 79 -1.03 8.95 -20.28
CA SER A 79 -1.68 7.78 -19.68
C SER A 79 -2.32 8.08 -18.32
N SER A 80 -1.72 8.97 -17.51
CA SER A 80 -2.30 9.39 -16.23
C SER A 80 -3.64 10.10 -16.46
N VAL A 81 -3.71 11.00 -17.45
CA VAL A 81 -4.92 11.74 -17.78
C VAL A 81 -6.01 10.82 -18.30
N ASN A 82 -5.69 9.95 -19.26
CA ASN A 82 -6.66 9.07 -19.88
C ASN A 82 -7.23 8.03 -18.89
N MET A 83 -6.38 7.43 -18.07
CA MET A 83 -6.77 6.32 -17.19
C MET A 83 -7.31 6.78 -15.83
N PHE A 84 -6.86 7.92 -15.33
CA PHE A 84 -7.13 8.37 -13.97
C PHE A 84 -7.76 9.76 -13.87
N SER A 85 -7.98 10.46 -15.00
CA SER A 85 -8.39 11.87 -15.01
C SER A 85 -7.46 12.77 -14.18
N ARG A 86 -6.18 12.40 -14.09
CA ARG A 86 -5.19 13.08 -13.25
C ARG A 86 -3.91 13.36 -14.02
N VAL A 87 -3.29 14.49 -13.71
CA VAL A 87 -2.05 14.90 -14.34
C VAL A 87 -0.91 14.59 -13.37
N GLU A 88 -0.21 13.50 -13.66
CA GLU A 88 0.92 13.00 -12.88
C GLU A 88 1.99 12.43 -13.83
N LYS A 89 3.23 12.29 -13.33
CA LYS A 89 4.39 11.75 -14.09
C LYS A 89 4.74 12.54 -15.36
N VAL A 90 4.73 13.87 -15.26
CA VAL A 90 5.15 14.78 -16.34
C VAL A 90 6.34 15.64 -15.91
N GLN A 91 7.15 16.08 -16.86
CA GLN A 91 8.31 16.95 -16.62
C GLN A 91 8.02 18.42 -16.95
N THR A 92 7.04 18.68 -17.81
CA THR A 92 6.62 20.03 -18.20
C THR A 92 5.11 20.10 -18.36
N ILE A 93 4.53 21.21 -17.89
CA ILE A 93 3.10 21.48 -18.00
C ILE A 93 2.92 22.85 -18.64
N HIS A 94 2.07 22.92 -19.67
CA HIS A 94 1.66 24.17 -20.29
C HIS A 94 0.20 24.45 -19.90
N VAL A 95 -0.01 25.55 -19.18
CA VAL A 95 -1.30 25.92 -18.59
C VAL A 95 -1.73 27.28 -19.12
N GLN A 96 -2.99 27.40 -19.53
CA GLN A 96 -3.67 28.65 -19.81
C GLN A 96 -4.44 29.09 -18.56
N GLN A 97 -4.08 30.26 -18.03
CA GLN A 97 -4.68 30.94 -16.88
C GLN A 97 -5.34 32.23 -17.37
N GLY A 98 -6.65 32.18 -17.63
CA GLY A 98 -7.38 33.25 -18.31
C GLY A 98 -6.82 33.51 -19.72
N GLU A 99 -6.31 34.72 -19.96
CA GLU A 99 -5.68 35.10 -21.23
C GLU A 99 -4.17 34.81 -21.29
N THR A 100 -3.56 34.41 -20.17
CA THR A 100 -2.12 34.16 -20.10
C THR A 100 -1.80 32.68 -20.23
N GLU A 101 -0.80 32.34 -21.03
CA GLU A 101 -0.24 30.99 -21.09
C GLU A 101 1.10 30.94 -20.35
N ARG A 102 1.28 29.92 -19.51
CA ARG A 102 2.49 29.72 -18.72
C ARG A 102 2.96 28.28 -18.84
N LYS A 103 4.26 28.13 -19.04
CA LYS A 103 4.94 26.84 -19.06
C LYS A 103 5.73 26.65 -17.77
N TYR A 104 5.48 25.53 -17.10
CA TYR A 104 6.15 25.16 -15.88
C TYR A 104 7.05 23.94 -16.12
N ASN A 105 8.23 23.94 -15.50
CA ASN A 105 9.09 22.76 -15.40
C ASN A 105 8.82 22.07 -14.05
N VAL A 106 8.38 20.83 -14.11
CA VAL A 106 8.01 20.04 -12.93
C VAL A 106 9.27 19.46 -12.31
N MET A 107 9.69 20.04 -11.20
CA MET A 107 10.85 19.61 -10.43
C MET A 107 10.60 19.81 -8.95
N TYR A 108 11.26 19.01 -8.11
CA TYR A 108 11.23 19.20 -6.67
C TYR A 108 11.88 20.52 -6.28
N GLU A 109 11.23 21.24 -5.36
CA GLU A 109 11.84 22.41 -4.75
C GLU A 109 12.87 22.00 -3.69
N LYS A 110 13.83 22.89 -3.43
CA LYS A 110 14.84 22.64 -2.40
C LYS A 110 14.15 22.54 -1.03
N GLY A 111 14.31 21.39 -0.38
CA GLY A 111 13.67 21.13 0.92
C GLY A 111 12.21 20.70 0.82
N ASP A 112 11.74 20.25 -0.35
CA ASP A 112 10.39 19.73 -0.50
C ASP A 112 10.14 18.54 0.44
N LYS A 113 9.16 18.71 1.33
CA LYS A 113 8.73 17.70 2.31
C LYS A 113 8.29 16.41 1.66
N GLN A 114 7.88 16.44 0.38
CA GLN A 114 7.55 15.23 -0.37
C GLN A 114 8.69 14.21 -0.33
N PHE A 115 9.96 14.60 -0.42
CA PHE A 115 11.06 13.62 -0.33
C PHE A 115 11.09 12.87 1.01
N THR A 116 10.82 13.57 2.11
CA THR A 116 10.82 12.97 3.44
C THR A 116 9.67 11.98 3.58
N TYR A 117 8.44 12.39 3.26
CA TYR A 117 7.25 11.58 3.48
C TYR A 117 6.99 10.54 2.39
N HIS A 118 7.36 10.84 1.14
CA HIS A 118 7.11 9.96 -0.01
C HIS A 118 8.29 9.02 -0.33
N LEU A 119 9.51 9.30 0.13
CA LEU A 119 10.67 8.43 -0.16
C LEU A 119 11.34 7.92 1.12
N PHE A 120 11.80 8.81 1.98
CA PHE A 120 12.59 8.41 3.15
C PHE A 120 11.79 7.55 4.13
N MET A 121 10.56 7.97 4.49
CA MET A 121 9.70 7.21 5.40
C MET A 121 9.32 5.82 4.84
N PRO A 122 8.86 5.67 3.59
CA PRO A 122 8.61 4.35 3.00
C PRO A 122 9.85 3.45 2.93
N LEU A 123 11.03 4.00 2.64
CA LEU A 123 12.27 3.23 2.63
C LEU A 123 12.66 2.76 4.05
N LEU A 124 12.54 3.62 5.05
CA LEU A 124 12.79 3.25 6.45
C LEU A 124 11.82 2.16 6.89
N TYR A 125 10.54 2.31 6.57
CA TYR A 125 9.50 1.31 6.83
C TYR A 125 9.86 -0.03 6.18
N TYR A 126 10.24 -0.03 4.89
CA TYR A 126 10.67 -1.24 4.20
C TYR A 126 11.89 -1.89 4.85
N LEU A 127 12.91 -1.09 5.19
CA LEU A 127 14.13 -1.57 5.84
C LEU A 127 13.86 -2.24 7.19
N ILE A 128 12.97 -1.69 8.02
CA ILE A 128 12.61 -2.29 9.32
C ILE A 128 11.98 -3.68 9.13
N PHE A 129 11.04 -3.82 8.19
CA PHE A 129 10.37 -5.09 7.92
C PHE A 129 11.33 -6.12 7.31
N ILE A 130 12.16 -5.74 6.33
CA ILE A 130 13.14 -6.65 5.74
C ILE A 130 14.22 -7.04 6.74
N SER A 131 14.66 -6.12 7.60
CA SER A 131 15.58 -6.45 8.71
C SER A 131 14.97 -7.50 9.64
N SER A 132 13.67 -7.39 9.93
CA SER A 132 12.92 -8.40 10.70
C SER A 132 12.90 -9.76 9.98
N CYS A 133 12.66 -9.77 8.67
CA CYS A 133 12.73 -10.99 7.85
C CYS A 133 14.11 -11.65 7.92
N LEU A 134 15.17 -10.87 7.74
CA LEU A 134 16.55 -11.36 7.78
C LEU A 134 16.91 -11.91 9.16
N PHE A 135 16.51 -11.22 10.23
CA PHE A 135 16.67 -11.69 11.60
C PHE A 135 16.01 -13.05 11.81
N ILE A 136 14.75 -13.22 11.38
CA ILE A 136 14.03 -14.50 11.45
C ILE A 136 14.77 -15.61 10.68
N ILE A 137 15.23 -15.34 9.45
CA ILE A 137 15.94 -16.33 8.62
C ILE A 137 17.25 -16.77 9.28
N ILE A 138 18.01 -15.83 9.85
CA ILE A 138 19.30 -16.10 10.50
C ILE A 138 19.08 -16.92 11.79
N TYR A 139 18.13 -16.49 12.63
CA TYR A 139 17.92 -17.05 13.96
C TYR A 139 17.17 -18.39 13.95
N ASN A 140 16.21 -18.59 13.04
CA ASN A 140 15.38 -19.79 12.99
C ASN A 140 16.12 -21.03 12.42
N GLY A 141 17.37 -20.85 11.97
CA GLY A 141 18.46 -21.79 12.22
C GLY A 141 18.40 -23.20 11.63
N ARG A 142 17.36 -23.61 10.86
CA ARG A 142 17.27 -24.76 9.91
C ARG A 142 15.85 -25.32 9.69
N LYS A 143 14.81 -24.89 10.41
CA LYS A 143 13.45 -25.43 10.21
C LYS A 143 12.59 -24.46 9.41
N ASN A 144 12.69 -24.55 8.08
CA ASN A 144 11.68 -24.01 7.20
C ASN A 144 10.37 -24.73 7.51
N ASN A 145 9.54 -24.07 8.31
CA ASN A 145 8.21 -24.52 8.68
C ASN A 145 7.21 -23.54 8.08
N ASP A 146 6.02 -24.03 7.72
CA ASP A 146 4.98 -23.24 7.05
C ASP A 146 4.67 -21.90 7.73
N TRP A 147 4.61 -21.87 9.06
CA TRP A 147 4.35 -20.63 9.80
C TRP A 147 5.41 -19.56 9.55
N SER A 148 6.68 -19.95 9.48
CA SER A 148 7.78 -18.99 9.24
C SER A 148 7.74 -18.45 7.82
N ASN A 149 7.35 -19.27 6.84
CA ASN A 149 7.23 -18.83 5.45
C ASN A 149 6.09 -17.83 5.29
N TYR A 150 4.92 -18.14 5.85
CA TYR A 150 3.78 -17.22 5.80
C TYR A 150 4.09 -15.90 6.51
N LEU A 151 4.84 -15.94 7.61
CA LEU A 151 5.28 -14.72 8.30
C LEU A 151 6.24 -13.89 7.44
N LEU A 152 7.24 -14.52 6.82
CA LEU A 152 8.19 -13.84 5.93
C LEU A 152 7.48 -13.22 4.70
N GLN A 153 6.54 -13.95 4.11
CA GLN A 153 5.73 -13.45 2.99
C GLN A 153 4.83 -12.30 3.43
N PHE A 154 4.19 -12.40 4.61
CA PHE A 154 3.40 -11.34 5.20
C PHE A 154 4.22 -10.06 5.37
N LEU A 155 5.36 -10.15 6.07
CA LEU A 155 6.23 -9.00 6.33
C LEU A 155 6.75 -8.38 5.03
N THR A 156 7.13 -9.21 4.06
CA THR A 156 7.64 -8.74 2.77
C THR A 156 6.55 -8.03 1.95
N LEU A 157 5.35 -8.61 1.81
CA LEU A 157 4.26 -7.92 1.11
C LEU A 157 3.84 -6.66 1.86
N PHE A 158 3.71 -6.73 3.18
CA PHE A 158 3.27 -5.60 3.98
C PHE A 158 4.30 -4.46 4.03
N SER A 159 5.57 -4.73 3.74
CA SER A 159 6.60 -3.71 3.55
C SER A 159 6.48 -2.98 2.20
N LEU A 160 5.98 -3.67 1.16
CA LEU A 160 5.84 -3.10 -0.19
C LEU A 160 4.65 -2.14 -0.32
N THR A 161 3.61 -2.34 0.49
CA THR A 161 2.36 -1.58 0.42
C THR A 161 2.59 -0.08 0.50
N TYR A 162 3.49 0.35 1.40
CA TYR A 162 3.75 1.76 1.60
C TYR A 162 4.36 2.40 0.35
N ILE A 163 5.54 1.98 -0.10
CA ILE A 163 6.17 2.65 -1.25
C ILE A 163 5.40 2.45 -2.57
N SER A 164 4.73 1.31 -2.75
CA SER A 164 3.89 1.08 -3.94
C SER A 164 2.65 1.97 -3.97
N SER A 165 2.07 2.31 -2.81
CA SER A 165 0.98 3.29 -2.74
C SER A 165 1.43 4.71 -3.13
N ILE A 166 2.66 5.08 -2.78
CA ILE A 166 3.22 6.39 -3.12
C ILE A 166 3.51 6.49 -4.63
N ALA A 167 3.96 5.40 -5.23
CA ALA A 167 4.05 5.29 -6.68
C ALA A 167 2.66 5.34 -7.33
N TYR A 168 1.66 4.66 -6.76
CA TYR A 168 0.27 4.73 -7.22
C TYR A 168 -0.32 6.15 -7.09
N GLY A 169 0.05 6.92 -6.07
CA GLY A 169 -0.33 8.34 -5.94
C GLY A 169 0.11 9.19 -7.14
N ARG A 170 1.18 8.79 -7.85
CA ARG A 170 1.64 9.36 -9.12
C ARG A 170 1.04 8.66 -10.34
N MET A 171 -0.08 7.96 -10.17
CA MET A 171 -0.77 7.20 -11.20
C MET A 171 0.09 6.11 -11.86
N ASP A 172 1.05 5.54 -11.11
CA ASP A 172 1.83 4.41 -11.60
C ASP A 172 1.01 3.11 -11.57
N VAL A 173 0.80 2.50 -12.74
CA VAL A 173 -0.02 1.29 -12.90
C VAL A 173 0.60 0.08 -12.19
N LEU A 174 1.93 -0.06 -12.18
CA LEU A 174 2.56 -1.15 -11.45
C LEU A 174 2.44 -0.94 -9.94
N GLY A 175 2.65 0.29 -9.48
CA GLY A 175 2.40 0.70 -8.09
C GLY A 175 0.96 0.40 -7.67
N MET A 176 0.00 0.69 -8.54
CA MET A 176 -1.42 0.42 -8.37
C MET A 176 -1.73 -1.06 -8.08
N ILE A 177 -1.16 -1.95 -8.90
CA ILE A 177 -1.37 -3.41 -8.83
C ILE A 177 -0.63 -3.99 -7.63
N VAL A 178 0.61 -3.58 -7.40
CA VAL A 178 1.42 -4.07 -6.27
C VAL A 178 0.79 -3.62 -4.96
N MET A 179 0.37 -2.37 -4.83
CA MET A 179 -0.29 -1.84 -3.63
C MET A 179 -1.56 -2.64 -3.31
N SER A 180 -2.50 -2.74 -4.26
CA SER A 180 -3.77 -3.44 -4.02
C SER A 180 -3.57 -4.90 -3.65
N SER A 181 -2.67 -5.58 -4.36
CA SER A 181 -2.42 -7.01 -4.16
C SER A 181 -1.69 -7.27 -2.85
N SER A 182 -0.62 -6.54 -2.58
CA SER A 182 0.18 -6.70 -1.36
C SER A 182 -0.61 -6.33 -0.11
N PHE A 183 -1.44 -5.28 -0.17
CA PHE A 183 -2.17 -4.79 0.99
C PHE A 183 -3.31 -5.71 1.42
N ASN A 184 -4.06 -6.25 0.46
CA ASN A 184 -5.12 -7.20 0.76
C ASN A 184 -4.56 -8.59 1.11
N TYR A 185 -3.59 -9.09 0.33
CA TYR A 185 -3.12 -10.46 0.51
C TYR A 185 -2.23 -10.62 1.76
N SER A 186 -1.59 -9.55 2.25
CA SER A 186 -0.88 -9.58 3.53
C SER A 186 -1.81 -10.00 4.68
N LEU A 187 -3.05 -9.54 4.71
CA LEU A 187 -4.02 -9.92 5.74
C LEU A 187 -4.29 -11.44 5.73
N VAL A 188 -4.43 -12.02 4.53
CA VAL A 188 -4.60 -13.47 4.36
C VAL A 188 -3.35 -14.23 4.82
N LEU A 189 -2.16 -13.74 4.47
CA LEU A 189 -0.89 -14.33 4.91
C LEU A 189 -0.72 -14.27 6.43
N PHE A 190 -1.14 -13.18 7.07
CA PHE A 190 -1.12 -13.07 8.53
C PHE A 190 -2.02 -14.12 9.18
N LEU A 191 -3.21 -14.34 8.64
CA LEU A 191 -4.11 -15.40 9.11
C LEU A 191 -3.55 -16.80 8.86
N LEU A 192 -2.90 -17.04 7.72
CA LEU A 192 -2.22 -18.30 7.39
C LEU A 192 -1.07 -18.58 8.36
N PHE A 193 -0.24 -17.57 8.65
CA PHE A 193 0.81 -17.63 9.65
C PHE A 193 0.26 -18.08 10.99
N LEU A 194 -0.77 -17.41 11.50
CA LEU A 194 -1.35 -17.74 12.80
C LEU A 194 -1.95 -19.15 12.80
N ASN A 195 -2.68 -19.53 11.75
CA ASN A 195 -3.30 -20.85 11.68
C ASN A 195 -2.25 -21.97 11.62
N ALA A 196 -1.16 -21.79 10.86
CA ALA A 196 -0.03 -22.72 10.82
C ALA A 196 0.70 -22.80 12.17
N TYR A 197 0.91 -21.66 12.84
CA TYR A 197 1.55 -21.61 14.15
C TYR A 197 0.75 -22.38 15.22
N PHE A 198 -0.58 -22.25 15.22
CA PHE A 198 -1.45 -22.95 16.17
C PHE A 198 -1.71 -24.41 15.82
N ASN A 199 -1.68 -24.78 14.53
CA ASN A 199 -1.90 -26.16 14.11
C ASN A 199 -0.89 -27.12 14.77
N ASN A 200 0.36 -26.68 14.92
CA ASN A 200 1.41 -27.40 15.65
C ASN A 200 1.10 -27.61 17.14
N ARG A 201 0.04 -27.00 17.67
CA ARG A 201 -0.41 -27.06 19.07
C ARG A 201 -1.86 -27.55 19.20
N ASN A 202 -2.39 -28.24 18.19
CA ASN A 202 -3.77 -28.75 18.12
C ASN A 202 -4.85 -27.66 18.30
N LYS A 203 -4.53 -26.42 17.96
CA LYS A 203 -5.47 -25.31 17.94
C LYS A 203 -5.54 -24.73 16.53
N ARG A 204 -6.69 -24.22 16.12
CA ARG A 204 -6.86 -23.56 14.83
C ARG A 204 -7.77 -22.35 15.02
N ILE A 205 -7.46 -21.26 14.33
CA ILE A 205 -8.37 -20.10 14.28
C ILE A 205 -9.53 -20.46 13.35
N ILE A 206 -9.22 -21.08 12.22
CA ILE A 206 -10.19 -21.52 11.21
C ILE A 206 -9.84 -22.93 10.72
N ASN A 207 -10.87 -23.69 10.35
CA ASN A 207 -10.68 -24.98 9.71
C ASN A 207 -9.96 -24.83 8.34
N ALA A 208 -9.32 -25.89 7.86
CA ALA A 208 -8.53 -25.85 6.63
C ALA A 208 -9.38 -25.59 5.36
N LYS A 209 -10.63 -26.09 5.31
CA LYS A 209 -11.53 -25.93 4.16
C LYS A 209 -11.93 -24.47 3.95
N THR A 210 -12.39 -23.82 5.01
CA THR A 210 -12.77 -22.39 5.01
C THR A 210 -11.56 -21.50 4.75
N LEU A 211 -10.38 -21.84 5.30
CA LEU A 211 -9.16 -21.08 5.00
C LEU A 211 -8.71 -21.19 3.54
N ASN A 212 -8.84 -22.38 2.93
CA ASN A 212 -8.57 -22.58 1.51
C ASN A 212 -9.60 -21.84 0.62
N PHE A 213 -10.87 -21.89 1.01
CA PHE A 213 -11.93 -21.14 0.34
C PHE A 213 -11.64 -19.63 0.37
N LEU A 214 -11.34 -19.07 1.55
CA LEU A 214 -11.01 -17.65 1.72
C LEU A 214 -9.83 -17.23 0.83
N GLN A 215 -8.75 -18.02 0.79
CA GLN A 215 -7.59 -17.72 -0.06
C GLN A 215 -7.98 -17.65 -1.54
N LYS A 216 -8.71 -18.64 -2.04
CA LYS A 216 -9.14 -18.68 -3.45
C LYS A 216 -10.05 -17.50 -3.78
N THR A 217 -11.02 -17.21 -2.91
CA THR A 217 -11.93 -16.07 -3.09
C THR A 217 -11.18 -14.76 -3.13
N VAL A 218 -10.23 -14.52 -2.21
CA VAL A 218 -9.44 -13.28 -2.21
C VAL A 218 -8.57 -13.18 -3.46
N ILE A 219 -7.92 -14.27 -3.91
CA ILE A 219 -7.11 -14.24 -5.14
C ILE A 219 -7.97 -13.88 -6.35
N ILE A 220 -9.14 -14.51 -6.51
CA ILE A 220 -10.06 -14.22 -7.61
C ILE A 220 -10.50 -12.76 -7.55
N LEU A 221 -10.93 -12.28 -6.38
CA LEU A 221 -11.35 -10.88 -6.20
C LEU A 221 -10.22 -9.89 -6.53
N LEU A 222 -8.98 -10.18 -6.15
CA LEU A 222 -7.84 -9.32 -6.46
C LEU A 222 -7.53 -9.27 -7.96
N ILE A 223 -7.61 -10.40 -8.66
CA ILE A 223 -7.44 -10.43 -10.12
C ILE A 223 -8.57 -9.63 -10.78
N SER A 224 -9.82 -9.88 -10.40
CA SER A 224 -10.99 -9.20 -10.96
C SER A 224 -10.98 -7.70 -10.70
N THR A 225 -10.63 -7.26 -9.48
CA THR A 225 -10.59 -5.83 -9.13
C THR A 225 -9.45 -5.10 -9.83
N ASN A 226 -8.25 -5.69 -9.91
CA ASN A 226 -7.16 -5.07 -10.65
C ASN A 226 -7.44 -5.00 -12.16
N ALA A 227 -8.05 -6.04 -12.75
CA ALA A 227 -8.51 -5.99 -14.13
C ALA A 227 -9.57 -4.89 -14.35
N LEU A 228 -10.54 -4.78 -13.43
CA LEU A 228 -11.57 -3.74 -13.51
C LEU A 228 -10.97 -2.33 -13.41
N ARG A 229 -9.95 -2.12 -12.57
CA ARG A 229 -9.26 -0.83 -12.45
C ARG A 229 -8.56 -0.38 -13.73
N PHE A 230 -8.21 -1.32 -14.61
CA PHE A 230 -7.63 -0.98 -15.90
C PHE A 230 -8.61 -0.21 -16.80
N PHE A 231 -9.89 -0.56 -16.74
CA PHE A 231 -10.93 0.02 -17.58
C PHE A 231 -11.79 1.06 -16.86
N TYR A 232 -12.01 0.88 -15.56
CA TYR A 232 -12.88 1.71 -14.73
C TYR A 232 -12.22 1.95 -13.37
N ASN A 233 -11.16 2.78 -13.34
CA ASN A 233 -10.34 2.96 -12.14
C ASN A 233 -11.14 3.37 -10.90
N ARG A 234 -12.07 4.34 -11.01
CA ARG A 234 -12.86 4.81 -9.85
C ARG A 234 -13.70 3.69 -9.22
N LEU A 235 -14.44 2.95 -10.03
CA LEU A 235 -15.24 1.81 -9.57
C LEU A 235 -14.36 0.69 -9.03
N GLY A 236 -13.28 0.34 -9.73
CA GLY A 236 -12.36 -0.70 -9.30
C GLY A 236 -11.64 -0.37 -7.99
N SER A 237 -11.29 0.91 -7.76
CA SER A 237 -10.70 1.39 -6.51
C SER A 237 -11.69 1.29 -5.35
N LEU A 238 -12.96 1.68 -5.57
CA LEU A 238 -14.02 1.56 -4.58
C LEU A 238 -14.28 0.09 -4.19
N ILE A 239 -14.38 -0.81 -5.17
CA ILE A 239 -14.59 -2.25 -4.91
C ILE A 239 -13.39 -2.85 -4.18
N ASN A 240 -12.16 -2.47 -4.54
CA ASN A 240 -10.96 -2.90 -3.83
C ASN A 240 -10.96 -2.43 -2.37
N GLY A 241 -11.35 -1.17 -2.11
CA GLY A 241 -11.48 -0.63 -0.75
C GLY A 241 -12.53 -1.35 0.09
N ILE A 242 -13.71 -1.62 -0.49
CA ILE A 242 -14.78 -2.40 0.18
C ILE A 242 -14.32 -3.83 0.45
N THR A 243 -13.65 -4.47 -0.52
CA THR A 243 -13.10 -5.83 -0.36
C THR A 243 -12.10 -5.87 0.79
N PHE A 244 -11.20 -4.88 0.85
CA PHE A 244 -10.24 -4.74 1.94
C PHE A 244 -10.96 -4.62 3.29
N LEU A 245 -11.97 -3.76 3.41
CA LEU A 245 -12.72 -3.60 4.66
C LEU A 245 -13.41 -4.89 5.11
N ILE A 246 -14.10 -5.58 4.19
CA ILE A 246 -14.76 -6.85 4.50
C ILE A 246 -13.73 -7.87 5.00
N LEU A 247 -12.59 -7.99 4.32
CA LEU A 247 -11.52 -8.89 4.69
C LEU A 247 -10.93 -8.53 6.06
N LEU A 248 -10.67 -7.24 6.29
CA LEU A 248 -10.14 -6.70 7.52
C LEU A 248 -11.05 -7.01 8.70
N PHE A 249 -12.33 -6.63 8.63
CA PHE A 249 -13.30 -6.88 9.70
C PHE A 249 -13.53 -8.37 9.95
N THR A 250 -13.56 -9.18 8.88
CA THR A 250 -13.65 -10.64 9.01
C THR A 250 -12.47 -11.20 9.79
N ILE A 251 -11.23 -10.79 9.45
CA ILE A 251 -10.02 -11.25 10.14
C ILE A 251 -9.99 -10.72 11.57
N MET A 252 -10.30 -9.45 11.81
CA MET A 252 -10.38 -8.88 13.17
C MET A 252 -11.36 -9.67 14.03
N PHE A 253 -12.57 -9.97 13.53
CA PHE A 253 -13.55 -10.77 14.25
C PHE A 253 -13.01 -12.15 14.63
N LEU A 254 -12.35 -12.84 13.69
CA LEU A 254 -11.76 -14.16 13.93
C LEU A 254 -10.64 -14.13 14.96
N LEU A 255 -9.80 -13.10 14.92
CA LEU A 255 -8.69 -12.88 15.86
C LEU A 255 -9.21 -12.59 17.27
N VAL A 256 -10.19 -11.69 17.40
CA VAL A 256 -10.83 -11.35 18.67
C VAL A 256 -11.51 -12.57 19.27
N ARG A 257 -12.30 -13.31 18.48
CA ARG A 257 -12.93 -14.57 18.90
C ARG A 257 -11.89 -15.57 19.39
N PHE A 258 -10.74 -15.68 18.71
CA PHE A 258 -9.66 -16.56 19.11
C PHE A 258 -9.03 -16.16 20.46
N ILE A 259 -8.79 -14.87 20.69
CA ILE A 259 -8.26 -14.35 21.95
C ILE A 259 -9.21 -14.71 23.10
N PHE A 260 -10.50 -14.41 22.97
CA PHE A 260 -11.49 -14.69 24.01
C PHE A 260 -11.60 -16.18 24.34
N ARG A 261 -11.64 -17.05 23.32
CA ARG A 261 -11.68 -18.51 23.50
C ARG A 261 -10.42 -19.06 24.22
N ASN A 262 -9.29 -18.36 24.14
CA ASN A 262 -8.00 -18.80 24.69
C ASN A 262 -7.45 -17.88 25.78
N LYS A 263 -8.32 -17.10 26.45
CA LYS A 263 -7.93 -16.08 27.42
C LYS A 263 -6.98 -16.63 28.50
N GLN A 264 -7.31 -17.78 29.07
CA GLN A 264 -6.56 -18.41 30.17
C GLN A 264 -5.32 -19.21 29.75
N ASN A 265 -5.01 -19.30 28.44
CA ASN A 265 -3.87 -20.10 27.99
C ASN A 265 -2.56 -19.31 28.02
N VAL A 266 -1.74 -19.52 29.04
CA VAL A 266 -0.44 -18.85 29.24
C VAL A 266 0.54 -19.15 28.11
N LYS A 267 0.55 -20.39 27.58
CA LYS A 267 1.43 -20.80 26.46
C LYS A 267 1.19 -20.03 25.16
N LEU A 268 0.09 -19.26 25.06
CA LEU A 268 -0.27 -18.47 23.89
C LEU A 268 -0.13 -16.96 24.13
N GLU A 269 0.37 -16.51 25.27
CA GLU A 269 0.48 -15.08 25.61
C GLU A 269 1.28 -14.29 24.58
N PHE A 270 2.45 -14.79 24.18
CA PHE A 270 3.28 -14.18 23.15
C PHE A 270 2.51 -13.94 21.83
N ILE A 271 1.77 -14.94 21.33
CA ILE A 271 0.99 -14.75 20.09
C ILE A 271 -0.24 -13.87 20.29
N LYS A 272 -0.90 -13.98 21.45
CA LYS A 272 -2.02 -13.08 21.77
C LYS A 272 -1.53 -11.63 21.73
N ALA A 273 -0.33 -11.35 22.21
CA ALA A 273 0.27 -10.04 22.14
C ALA A 273 0.61 -9.62 20.70
N ILE A 274 1.16 -10.49 19.83
CA ILE A 274 1.31 -10.19 18.38
C ILE A 274 -0.04 -9.79 17.77
N ILE A 275 -1.10 -10.55 18.06
CA ILE A 275 -2.45 -10.27 17.54
C ILE A 275 -2.93 -8.91 18.07
N ILE A 276 -2.76 -8.63 19.36
CA ILE A 276 -3.16 -7.36 19.98
C ILE A 276 -2.37 -6.19 19.37
N SER A 277 -1.05 -6.31 19.21
CA SER A 277 -0.22 -5.29 18.55
C SER A 277 -0.70 -5.03 17.13
N PHE A 278 -1.00 -6.07 16.35
CA PHE A 278 -1.58 -5.93 15.02
C PHE A 278 -2.92 -5.18 15.05
N LEU A 279 -3.85 -5.55 15.96
CA LEU A 279 -5.14 -4.89 16.08
C LEU A 279 -5.01 -3.42 16.50
N ILE A 280 -4.13 -3.11 17.46
CA ILE A 280 -3.86 -1.73 17.90
C ILE A 280 -3.29 -0.90 16.75
N SER A 281 -2.37 -1.47 15.98
CA SER A 281 -1.75 -0.80 14.82
C SER A 281 -2.78 -0.40 13.75
N LEU A 282 -3.87 -1.16 13.64
CA LEU A 282 -4.95 -0.92 12.67
C LEU A 282 -5.90 0.21 13.07
N ILE A 283 -6.03 0.52 14.37
CA ILE A 283 -7.03 1.48 14.86
C ILE A 283 -6.84 2.85 14.19
N PRO A 284 -5.66 3.50 14.23
CA PRO A 284 -5.50 4.83 13.64
C PRO A 284 -5.75 4.82 12.14
N PHE A 285 -5.30 3.79 11.44
CA PHE A 285 -5.52 3.62 10.00
C PHE A 285 -7.01 3.50 9.65
N ILE A 286 -7.78 2.69 10.38
CA ILE A 286 -9.21 2.49 10.10
C ILE A 286 -10.00 3.78 10.38
N PHE A 287 -9.81 4.37 11.56
CA PHE A 287 -10.68 5.44 12.05
C PHE A 287 -10.32 6.82 11.50
N PHE A 288 -9.04 7.09 11.20
CA PHE A 288 -8.62 8.40 10.71
C PHE A 288 -8.38 8.44 9.19
N PHE A 289 -8.19 7.28 8.54
CA PHE A 289 -7.95 7.23 7.11
C PHE A 289 -9.06 6.50 6.35
N VAL A 290 -9.28 5.20 6.59
CA VAL A 290 -10.18 4.38 5.75
C VAL A 290 -11.66 4.79 5.86
N ILE A 291 -12.19 4.91 7.06
CA ILE A 291 -13.60 5.28 7.26
C ILE A 291 -13.86 6.71 6.73
N PRO A 292 -13.06 7.73 7.10
CA PRO A 292 -13.26 9.08 6.57
C PRO A 292 -13.16 9.17 5.05
N SER A 293 -12.14 8.56 4.44
CA SER A 293 -11.97 8.60 2.98
C SER A 293 -13.15 7.99 2.23
N LEU A 294 -13.72 6.88 2.72
CA LEU A 294 -14.83 6.20 2.06
C LEU A 294 -16.19 6.88 2.25
N PHE A 295 -16.47 7.44 3.44
CA PHE A 295 -17.78 7.98 3.76
C PHE A 295 -17.87 9.51 3.62
N LEU A 296 -16.77 10.23 3.85
CA LEU A 296 -16.71 11.70 3.78
C LEU A 296 -16.07 12.19 2.47
N GLY A 297 -15.44 11.29 1.70
CA GLY A 297 -14.68 11.65 0.50
C GLY A 297 -13.36 12.38 0.78
N LYS A 298 -12.99 12.54 2.06
CA LYS A 298 -11.76 13.18 2.52
C LYS A 298 -11.22 12.46 3.75
N GLU A 299 -9.92 12.21 3.77
CA GLU A 299 -9.20 11.65 4.91
C GLU A 299 -8.97 12.67 6.04
N LEU A 300 -8.94 12.21 7.30
CA LEU A 300 -8.64 13.08 8.45
C LEU A 300 -7.14 13.20 8.72
N ILE A 301 -6.41 12.12 8.43
CA ILE A 301 -4.96 12.11 8.39
C ILE A 301 -4.52 11.58 7.03
N GLU A 302 -3.40 12.09 6.54
CA GLU A 302 -2.79 11.59 5.32
C GLU A 302 -2.46 10.10 5.44
N PHE A 303 -2.61 9.38 4.32
CA PHE A 303 -2.25 7.97 4.22
C PHE A 303 -0.84 7.68 4.77
N GLU A 304 0.12 8.54 4.45
CA GLU A 304 1.53 8.47 4.86
C GLU A 304 1.68 8.38 6.38
N ILE A 305 0.93 9.21 7.10
CA ILE A 305 0.96 9.26 8.56
C ILE A 305 0.28 8.03 9.15
N SER A 306 -0.83 7.61 8.53
CA SER A 306 -1.63 6.48 9.00
C SER A 306 -0.88 5.14 8.96
N ILE A 307 0.03 4.95 8.00
CA ILE A 307 0.81 3.71 7.88
C ILE A 307 1.91 3.61 8.92
N ILE A 308 2.42 4.71 9.48
CA ILE A 308 3.50 4.67 10.48
C ILE A 308 3.10 3.82 11.69
N PHE A 309 1.82 3.80 12.04
CA PHE A 309 1.29 2.97 13.13
C PHE A 309 1.49 1.47 12.91
N PHE A 310 1.68 1.01 11.67
CA PHE A 310 1.99 -0.38 11.36
C PHE A 310 3.40 -0.81 11.76
N LEU A 311 4.30 0.12 12.08
CA LEU A 311 5.62 -0.20 12.64
C LEU A 311 5.54 -0.91 14.00
N PHE A 312 4.41 -0.84 14.72
CA PHE A 312 4.21 -1.59 15.95
C PHE A 312 4.13 -3.12 15.75
N ILE A 313 3.90 -3.59 14.51
CA ILE A 313 3.86 -5.02 14.18
C ILE A 313 5.25 -5.66 14.28
N PRO A 314 6.29 -5.20 13.55
CA PRO A 314 7.63 -5.78 13.62
C PRO A 314 8.30 -5.59 14.99
N THR A 315 8.04 -4.48 15.70
CA THR A 315 8.70 -4.20 16.99
C THR A 315 8.45 -5.28 18.04
N TYR A 316 7.29 -5.92 18.03
CA TYR A 316 6.98 -6.97 19.00
C TYR A 316 7.84 -8.23 18.80
N PHE A 317 8.32 -8.49 17.58
CA PHE A 317 9.21 -9.64 17.30
C PHE A 317 10.64 -9.43 17.80
N PHE A 318 11.04 -8.21 18.14
CA PHE A 318 12.37 -7.91 18.67
C PHE A 318 12.43 -7.87 20.20
N ILE A 319 11.29 -7.69 20.87
CA ILE A 319 11.22 -7.48 22.33
C ILE A 319 11.16 -8.82 23.09
N TYR A 320 10.86 -9.93 22.41
CA TYR A 320 10.64 -11.26 23.00
C TYR A 320 11.29 -12.37 22.16
#